data_AF-A0A1Y2IVP8-F1
#
_entry.id   AF-A0A1Y2IVP8-F1
#
_cell.length_a   1.000
_cell.length_b   1.000
_cell.length_c   1.000
_cell.angle_alpha   90.00
_cell.angle_beta   90.00
_cell.angle_gamma   90.00
#
_symmetry.space_group_name_H-M   'P 1'
#
loop_
_entity.id
_entity.type
_entity.pdbx_description
1 polymer ?
#
loop_
_entity_poly.entity_id
_entity_poly.type
_entity_poly.pdbx_seq_one_letter_code
_entity_poly.pdbx_strand_id
1 'polypeptide(L)'
;VPQCANCWGWGHPVYSCRYPTAVCARCGGPHPASLHNKKAACCKDSPDRDRDDFACPHPPWCCNCGGPHYASDSSACPFAHHRNDSSWL
;
A
#
# COMPACT_ATOMS: atom_id res chain seq x y z
N VAL A 1 -12.16 7.60 -10.18
CA VAL A 1 -12.31 6.11 -10.10
C VAL A 1 -11.88 5.62 -8.72
N PRO A 2 -12.41 4.49 -8.21
CA PRO A 2 -12.09 4.06 -6.85
C PRO A 2 -10.63 3.59 -6.72
N GLN A 3 -10.08 3.75 -5.51
CA GLN A 3 -8.91 3.00 -5.08
C GLN A 3 -9.37 1.61 -4.61
N CYS A 4 -8.69 0.57 -5.08
CA CYS A 4 -8.97 -0.79 -4.65
C CYS A 4 -8.48 -1.01 -3.21
N ALA A 5 -9.38 -1.43 -2.32
CA ALA A 5 -9.02 -1.74 -0.93
C ALA A 5 -8.19 -3.02 -0.75
N ASN A 6 -8.04 -3.84 -1.81
CA ASN A 6 -7.24 -5.07 -1.77
C ASN A 6 -5.79 -4.84 -2.24
N CYS A 7 -5.59 -4.20 -3.39
CA CYS A 7 -4.24 -3.97 -3.94
C CYS A 7 -3.72 -2.54 -3.79
N TRP A 8 -4.54 -1.60 -3.33
CA TRP A 8 -4.26 -0.15 -3.22
C TRP A 8 -4.00 0.57 -4.55
N GLY A 9 -4.18 -0.13 -5.66
CA GLY A 9 -4.15 0.44 -7.00
C GLY A 9 -5.38 1.31 -7.28
N TRP A 10 -5.19 2.38 -8.04
CA TRP A 10 -6.29 3.17 -8.61
C TRP A 10 -6.78 2.53 -9.91
N GLY A 11 -8.02 2.85 -10.32
CA GLY A 11 -8.58 2.42 -11.61
C GLY A 11 -9.62 1.31 -11.53
N HIS A 12 -9.78 0.65 -10.37
CA HIS A 12 -10.77 -0.43 -10.22
C HIS A 12 -11.27 -0.61 -8.79
N PRO A 13 -12.50 -1.11 -8.61
CA PRO A 13 -13.03 -1.47 -7.30
C PRO A 13 -12.53 -2.84 -6.84
N VAL A 14 -12.70 -3.11 -5.53
CA VAL A 14 -12.23 -4.35 -4.89
C VAL A 14 -12.79 -5.63 -5.52
N TYR A 15 -14.06 -5.64 -5.94
CA TYR A 15 -14.71 -6.82 -6.54
C TYR A 15 -14.18 -7.15 -7.94
N SER A 16 -13.48 -6.22 -8.59
CA SER A 16 -12.79 -6.42 -9.87
C SER A 16 -11.28 -6.60 -9.70
N CYS A 17 -10.81 -6.78 -8.46
CA CYS A 17 -9.40 -6.96 -8.18
C CYS A 17 -8.92 -8.36 -8.56
N ARG A 18 -7.80 -8.44 -9.26
CA ARG A 18 -7.16 -9.71 -9.67
C ARG A 18 -6.06 -10.18 -8.73
N TYR A 19 -5.72 -9.38 -7.71
CA TYR A 19 -4.75 -9.81 -6.70
C TYR A 19 -5.39 -10.86 -5.79
N PRO A 20 -4.79 -12.06 -5.66
CA PRO A 20 -5.39 -13.17 -4.92
C PRO A 20 -5.34 -12.96 -3.40
N THR A 21 -4.47 -12.07 -2.92
CA THR A 21 -4.27 -11.76 -1.51
C THR A 21 -4.28 -10.26 -1.29
N ALA A 22 -4.60 -9.85 -0.05
CA ALA A 22 -4.49 -8.46 0.37
C ALA A 22 -3.06 -7.99 0.28
N VAL A 23 -2.88 -6.77 -0.24
CA VAL A 23 -1.61 -6.08 -0.35
C VAL A 23 -1.46 -5.14 0.83
N CYS A 24 -0.24 -5.03 1.35
CA CYS A 24 0.06 -4.13 2.44
C CYS A 24 0.09 -2.69 1.92
N ALA A 25 -0.80 -1.83 2.40
CA ALA A 25 -0.82 -0.40 2.07
C ALA A 25 0.53 0.30 2.31
N ARG A 26 1.33 -0.24 3.23
CA ARG A 26 2.63 0.33 3.60
C ARG A 26 3.77 -0.15 2.72
N CYS A 27 3.91 -1.44 2.47
CA CYS A 27 5.10 -1.99 1.80
C CYS A 27 4.84 -2.74 0.48
N GLY A 28 3.58 -2.83 0.03
CA GLY A 28 3.23 -3.55 -1.20
C GLY A 28 3.35 -5.08 -1.11
N GLY A 29 3.72 -5.63 0.04
CA GLY A 29 3.86 -7.08 0.23
C GLY A 29 2.50 -7.82 0.29
N PRO A 30 2.49 -9.15 0.04
CA PRO A 30 1.26 -9.97 0.00
C PRO A 30 0.75 -10.31 1.41
N HIS A 31 0.34 -9.29 2.17
CA HIS A 31 -0.30 -9.38 3.47
C HIS A 31 -1.08 -8.10 3.77
N PRO A 32 -2.14 -8.13 4.61
CA PRO A 32 -2.82 -6.90 5.03
C PRO A 32 -1.92 -6.01 5.91
N ALA A 33 -2.19 -4.70 5.94
CA ALA A 33 -1.41 -3.74 6.74
C ALA A 33 -1.40 -4.08 8.25
N SER A 34 -2.45 -4.69 8.78
CA SER A 34 -2.52 -5.16 10.18
C SER A 34 -1.49 -6.23 10.53
N LEU A 35 -0.94 -6.95 9.54
CA LEU A 35 0.10 -7.95 9.72
C LEU A 35 1.49 -7.46 9.30
N HIS A 36 1.64 -6.15 9.03
CA HIS A 36 2.89 -5.58 8.51
C HIS A 36 4.11 -5.99 9.34
N ASN A 37 4.08 -5.75 10.65
CA ASN A 37 5.23 -6.03 11.52
C ASN A 37 5.63 -7.52 11.53
N LYS A 38 4.64 -8.42 11.38
CA LYS A 38 4.84 -9.87 11.42
C LYS A 38 5.25 -10.49 10.08
N LYS A 39 4.87 -9.87 8.96
CA LYS A 39 4.97 -10.46 7.60
C LYS A 39 5.84 -9.66 6.64
N ALA A 40 6.11 -8.39 6.90
CA ALA A 40 6.87 -7.55 5.99
C ALA A 40 8.35 -7.94 5.97
N ALA A 41 8.86 -8.19 4.77
CA ALA A 41 10.28 -8.52 4.57
C ALA A 41 11.21 -7.41 5.08
N CYS A 42 10.81 -6.15 4.93
CA CYS A 42 11.60 -5.01 5.42
C CYS A 42 11.78 -5.00 6.95
N CYS A 43 10.85 -5.59 7.71
CA CYS A 43 10.90 -5.62 9.18
C CYS A 43 11.36 -6.98 9.73
N LYS A 44 11.80 -7.91 8.87
CA LYS A 44 12.05 -9.30 9.26
C LYS A 44 13.09 -9.43 10.39
N ASP A 45 14.13 -8.61 10.36
CA ASP A 45 15.26 -8.68 11.28
C ASP A 45 15.22 -7.57 12.35
N SER A 46 14.08 -6.86 12.48
CA SER A 46 13.91 -5.83 13.50
C SER A 46 13.66 -6.48 14.88
N PRO A 47 14.49 -6.18 15.90
CA PRO A 47 14.45 -6.86 17.20
C PRO A 47 13.15 -6.61 17.98
N ASP A 48 12.48 -5.48 17.73
CA ASP A 48 11.29 -5.03 18.45
C ASP A 48 9.99 -5.20 17.66
N ARG A 49 9.99 -5.89 16.51
CA ARG A 49 8.82 -5.92 15.59
C ARG A 49 7.52 -6.42 16.21
N ASP A 50 7.62 -7.26 17.24
CA ASP A 50 6.47 -7.88 17.90
C ASP A 50 5.91 -7.05 19.06
N ARG A 51 6.52 -5.88 19.36
CA ARG A 51 6.01 -4.93 20.36
C ARG A 51 4.85 -4.12 19.80
N ASP A 52 3.89 -3.81 20.65
CA ASP A 52 2.67 -3.06 20.27
C ASP A 52 2.96 -1.64 19.77
N ASP A 53 4.06 -1.04 20.24
CA ASP A 53 4.52 0.30 19.87
C ASP A 53 5.51 0.31 18.70
N PHE A 54 5.79 -0.85 18.07
CA PHE A 54 6.70 -0.92 16.94
C PHE A 54 6.15 -0.16 15.73
N ALA A 55 6.81 0.94 15.42
CA ALA A 55 6.66 1.64 14.15
C ALA A 55 7.74 1.17 13.17
N CYS A 56 7.32 0.64 12.03
CA CYS A 56 8.26 0.33 10.95
C CYS A 56 9.06 1.60 10.57
N PRO A 57 10.40 1.58 10.58
CA PRO A 57 11.22 2.74 10.25
C PRO A 57 11.35 2.97 8.75
N HIS A 58 10.99 1.98 7.92
CA HIS A 58 11.11 2.07 6.48
C HIS A 58 10.02 2.98 5.91
N PRO A 59 10.35 3.78 4.87
CA PRO A 59 9.37 4.56 4.17
C PRO A 59 8.31 3.64 3.55
N PRO A 60 7.06 4.12 3.42
CA PRO A 60 6.06 3.40 2.66
C PRO A 60 6.46 3.28 1.19
N TRP A 61 5.84 2.33 0.49
CA TRP A 61 6.05 2.07 -0.93
C TRP A 61 4.73 2.17 -1.69
N CYS A 62 4.70 2.98 -2.74
CA CYS A 62 3.52 3.21 -3.56
C CYS A 62 3.37 2.13 -4.63
N CYS A 63 2.28 1.36 -4.57
CA CYS A 63 1.99 0.33 -5.59
C CYS A 63 1.58 0.87 -6.96
N ASN A 64 1.34 2.18 -7.10
CA ASN A 64 0.95 2.79 -8.37
C ASN A 64 2.15 3.35 -9.15
N CYS A 65 3.07 4.04 -8.48
CA CYS A 65 4.23 4.67 -9.13
C CYS A 65 5.61 4.22 -8.60
N GLY A 66 5.65 3.34 -7.59
CA GLY A 66 6.89 2.84 -6.99
C GLY A 66 7.62 3.81 -6.05
N GLY A 67 7.05 5.00 -5.80
CA GLY A 67 7.66 6.04 -4.96
C GLY A 67 7.60 5.77 -3.45
N PRO A 68 8.43 6.48 -2.65
CA PRO A 68 8.52 6.30 -1.19
C PRO A 68 7.40 7.05 -0.44
N HIS A 69 6.14 6.81 -0.81
CA HIS A 69 4.93 7.41 -0.22
C HIS A 69 3.76 6.43 -0.26
N TYR A 70 2.65 6.74 0.42
CA TYR A 70 1.44 5.93 0.35
C TYR A 70 0.70 6.12 -0.98
N ALA A 71 0.08 5.05 -1.50
CA ALA A 71 -0.72 5.09 -2.71
C ALA A 71 -1.88 6.12 -2.70
N SER A 72 -2.31 6.57 -1.52
CA SER A 72 -3.36 7.56 -1.32
C SER A 72 -2.84 9.01 -1.19
N ASP A 73 -1.52 9.23 -1.20
CA ASP A 73 -0.94 10.56 -1.06
C ASP A 73 -1.09 11.38 -2.35
N SER A 74 -2.10 12.26 -2.41
CA SER A 74 -2.36 13.07 -3.60
C SER A 74 -1.36 14.20 -3.86
N SER A 75 -0.47 14.49 -2.92
CA SER A 75 0.59 15.48 -3.11
C SER A 75 1.81 14.86 -3.80
N ALA A 76 2.05 13.57 -3.59
CA ALA A 76 3.23 12.86 -4.08
C ALA A 76 2.93 11.80 -5.16
N CYS A 77 1.72 11.23 -5.21
CA CYS A 77 1.32 10.17 -6.14
C CYS A 77 0.46 10.74 -7.28
N PRO A 78 0.92 10.68 -8.54
CA PRO A 78 0.14 11.13 -9.69
C PRO A 78 -1.23 10.42 -9.80
N PHE A 79 -1.30 9.12 -9.48
CA PHE A 79 -2.56 8.37 -9.51
C PHE A 79 -3.56 8.87 -8.46
N ALA A 80 -3.09 9.22 -7.26
CA ALA A 80 -3.94 9.79 -6.23
C ALA A 80 -4.32 11.25 -6.52
N HIS A 81 -3.43 12.00 -7.20
CA HIS A 81 -3.71 13.35 -7.68
C HIS A 81 -4.86 13.35 -8.69
N HIS A 82 -4.78 12.46 -9.68
CA HIS A 82 -5.78 12.30 -10.74
C HIS A 82 -6.97 11.39 -10.35
N ARG A 83 -7.20 11.11 -9.06
CA ARG A 83 -8.28 10.22 -8.59
C ARG A 83 -9.69 10.52 -9.12
N ASN A 84 -9.94 11.77 -9.50
CA ASN A 84 -11.22 12.24 -10.05
C ASN A 84 -11.25 12.31 -11.58
N ASP A 85 -10.14 11.99 -12.26
CA ASP A 85 -10.01 11.97 -13.71
C ASP A 85 -9.88 10.53 -14.21
N SER A 86 -11.00 9.97 -14.66
CA SER A 86 -11.05 8.59 -15.18
C SER A 86 -10.39 8.41 -16.54
N SER A 87 -10.09 9.50 -17.25
CA SER A 87 -9.39 9.42 -18.55
C SER A 87 -7.88 9.28 -18.38
N TRP A 88 -7.36 9.73 -17.24
CA TRP A 88 -5.95 9.63 -16.88
C TRP A 88 -5.59 8.29 -16.23
N LEU A 89 -6.51 7.73 -15.43
CA LEU A 89 -6.32 6.50 -14.63
C LEU A 89 -6.58 5.21 -15.41
#